data_AF-A0A2V8FBI0-F1
#
_entry.id   AF-A0A2V8FBI0-F1
#
_cell.length_a   1.000
_cell.length_b   1.000
_cell.length_c   1.000
_cell.angle_alpha   90.00
_cell.angle_beta   90.00
_cell.angle_gamma   90.00
#
_symmetry.space_group_name_H-M   'P 1'
#
loop_
_entity.id
_entity.type
_entity.pdbx_description
1 polymer ?
#
loop_
_entity_poly.entity_id
_entity_poly.type
_entity_poly.pdbx_seq_one_letter_code
_entity_poly.pdbx_strand_id
1 'polypeptide(L)'
;MVSNRARCHTIVGGMVVVGALVLPRVVGTQQSVITEKMGVRHWSGQGISPVYEGFDLNPDGTYNMWFGYMNLNWEEELEIPVGTDNGFEGVADRGQPTHFATRRHKDVFRVIVPKDFGTQKLVWKLTVRGKTESIGGTLNPVWQIDRRRTTRGGNDDAIDSNTPPVASIQPPEQSIAFGAKATLAIAATDDGLPKRTRTSFPAPNGAGIPPQLYAVPPSTAPQRGGAGGRAGGAGGRGEAGGAEAGSLSYEWFKYRGPGKVTFIEPRGILANGKATSIASFSEPGDYVLQMIVDDGSGESAGNFGYHCCWTNVEVKVHVTGGAPATRR
;
A
#
# COMPACT_ATOMS: atom_id res chain seq x y z
N MET A 1 93.09 17.71 -37.38
CA MET A 1 93.44 17.98 -35.97
C MET A 1 92.28 18.71 -35.31
N VAL A 2 92.03 18.33 -34.08
CA VAL A 2 90.88 18.62 -33.20
C VAL A 2 90.53 20.11 -33.08
N SER A 3 89.25 20.47 -33.08
CA SER A 3 88.66 21.32 -32.02
C SER A 3 87.14 21.41 -32.13
N ASN A 4 86.47 21.02 -31.06
CA ASN A 4 85.03 20.96 -30.86
C ASN A 4 84.61 22.25 -30.13
N ARG A 5 83.66 23.04 -30.66
CA ARG A 5 82.92 24.05 -29.89
C ARG A 5 81.46 24.09 -30.33
N ALA A 6 80.59 23.66 -29.42
CA ALA A 6 79.14 23.68 -29.56
C ALA A 6 78.61 25.12 -29.67
N ARG A 7 77.68 25.34 -30.60
CA ARG A 7 76.99 26.62 -30.83
C ARG A 7 75.70 26.67 -30.00
N CYS A 8 75.63 27.62 -29.08
CA CYS A 8 74.40 28.05 -28.43
C CYS A 8 73.56 28.85 -29.44
N HIS A 9 72.31 28.45 -29.70
CA HIS A 9 71.35 29.23 -30.50
C HIS A 9 70.25 29.75 -29.60
N THR A 10 70.24 31.07 -29.38
CA THR A 10 69.11 31.79 -28.77
C THR A 10 68.07 32.02 -29.87
N ILE A 11 66.88 31.44 -29.69
CA ILE A 11 65.71 31.65 -30.55
C ILE A 11 65.00 32.93 -30.08
N VAL A 12 64.81 33.87 -31.00
CA VAL A 12 63.89 35.01 -30.83
C VAL A 12 62.74 34.82 -31.82
N GLY A 13 61.55 34.51 -31.30
CA GLY A 13 60.26 34.58 -32.00
C GLY A 13 59.23 34.94 -30.93
N GLY A 14 58.59 36.11 -30.97
CA GLY A 14 57.65 36.52 -32.00
C GLY A 14 56.25 36.43 -31.38
N MET A 15 55.87 37.43 -30.58
CA MET A 15 54.62 37.47 -29.82
C MET A 15 53.46 37.83 -30.76
N VAL A 16 52.61 36.85 -31.06
CA VAL A 16 51.33 37.06 -31.75
C VAL A 16 50.26 37.38 -30.70
N VAL A 17 49.72 38.60 -30.74
CA VAL A 17 48.54 38.99 -29.95
C VAL A 17 47.30 38.59 -30.73
N VAL A 18 46.62 37.53 -30.29
CA VAL A 18 45.27 37.18 -30.78
C VAL A 18 44.25 37.87 -29.88
N GLY A 19 43.55 38.87 -30.42
CA GLY A 19 42.44 39.52 -29.76
C GLY A 19 41.26 38.56 -29.58
N ALA A 20 40.93 38.23 -28.34
CA ALA A 20 39.76 37.43 -28.01
C ALA A 20 38.49 38.29 -28.13
N LEU A 21 37.68 38.01 -29.15
CA LEU A 21 36.34 38.56 -29.31
C LEU A 21 35.43 37.89 -28.27
N VAL A 22 35.11 38.59 -27.18
CA VAL A 22 34.16 38.12 -26.16
C VAL A 22 32.75 38.39 -26.67
N LEU A 23 32.09 37.36 -27.21
CA LEU A 23 30.65 37.40 -27.47
C LEU A 23 29.90 37.23 -26.13
N PRO A 24 28.93 38.10 -25.81
CA PRO A 24 28.11 37.90 -24.62
C PRO A 24 27.30 36.61 -24.78
N ARG A 25 27.54 35.64 -23.88
CA ARG A 25 26.65 34.48 -23.71
C ARG A 25 25.30 35.01 -23.23
N VAL A 26 24.31 35.03 -24.12
CA VAL A 26 22.91 35.06 -23.70
C VAL A 26 22.66 33.73 -23.00
N VAL A 27 22.75 33.73 -21.67
CA VAL A 27 22.19 32.66 -20.85
C VAL A 27 20.69 32.80 -20.98
N GLY A 28 20.11 32.13 -21.98
CA GLY A 28 18.68 31.92 -22.00
C GLY A 28 18.35 31.12 -20.75
N THR A 29 17.76 31.78 -19.76
CA THR A 29 17.00 31.06 -18.74
C THR A 29 15.86 30.39 -19.49
N GLN A 30 16.06 29.14 -19.90
CA GLN A 30 14.94 28.23 -20.09
C GLN A 30 14.30 28.12 -18.71
N GLN A 31 13.39 29.04 -18.46
CA GLN A 31 12.42 28.90 -17.41
C GLN A 31 11.68 27.63 -17.78
N SER A 32 12.01 26.55 -17.08
CA SER A 32 11.19 25.36 -17.08
C SER A 32 9.81 25.85 -16.71
N VAL A 33 8.93 25.94 -17.72
CA VAL A 33 7.50 25.96 -17.48
C VAL A 33 7.23 24.56 -16.94
N ILE A 34 7.47 24.39 -15.65
CA ILE A 34 6.88 23.32 -14.86
C ILE A 34 5.39 23.63 -14.84
N THR A 35 4.73 23.35 -15.96
CA THR A 35 3.33 22.99 -15.92
C THR A 35 3.28 21.83 -14.94
N GLU A 36 2.74 22.10 -13.77
CA GLU A 36 2.25 21.10 -12.82
C GLU A 36 1.45 20.06 -13.61
N LYS A 37 2.10 18.98 -14.03
CA LYS A 37 1.39 17.73 -14.26
C LYS A 37 1.03 17.22 -12.87
N MET A 38 -0.07 17.75 -12.34
CA MET A 38 -0.87 17.08 -11.33
C MET A 38 -0.88 15.58 -11.66
N GLY A 39 -0.45 14.75 -10.72
CA GLY A 39 -0.16 13.32 -10.92
C GLY A 39 -1.23 12.62 -11.76
N VAL A 40 -0.88 12.31 -13.01
CA VAL A 40 -1.81 11.70 -13.97
C VAL A 40 -2.30 10.38 -13.37
N ARG A 41 -3.62 10.26 -13.22
CA ARG A 41 -4.23 8.99 -12.80
C ARG A 41 -4.09 8.00 -13.96
N HIS A 42 -3.56 6.82 -13.65
CA HIS A 42 -3.46 5.72 -14.60
C HIS A 42 -4.40 4.60 -14.16
N TRP A 43 -5.38 4.26 -14.99
CA TRP A 43 -6.31 3.16 -14.71
C TRP A 43 -5.57 1.81 -14.63
N SER A 44 -4.65 1.56 -15.57
CA SER A 44 -3.84 0.34 -15.64
C SER A 44 -2.46 0.59 -16.28
N GLY A 45 -1.61 -0.44 -16.28
CA GLY A 45 -0.32 -0.50 -16.96
C GLY A 45 0.87 0.05 -16.18
N GLN A 46 0.66 0.61 -14.99
CA GLN A 46 1.72 1.08 -14.10
C GLN A 46 2.28 -0.05 -13.24
N GLY A 47 3.50 0.17 -12.74
CA GLY A 47 4.16 -0.76 -11.82
C GLY A 47 3.65 -0.66 -10.38
N ILE A 48 4.45 -1.20 -9.47
CA ILE A 48 4.21 -1.21 -8.03
C ILE A 48 5.46 -0.71 -7.32
N SER A 49 5.28 0.01 -6.22
CA SER A 49 6.37 0.47 -5.36
C SER A 49 6.27 -0.25 -4.01
N PRO A 50 7.26 -1.09 -3.63
CA PRO A 50 7.32 -1.65 -2.28
C PRO A 50 7.72 -0.55 -1.29
N VAL A 51 7.16 -0.59 -0.09
CA VAL A 51 7.37 0.41 0.97
C VAL A 51 7.84 -0.27 2.24
N TYR A 52 8.89 0.27 2.86
CA TYR A 52 9.28 -0.07 4.21
C TYR A 52 8.63 0.92 5.16
N GLU A 53 7.78 0.41 6.03
CA GLU A 53 6.95 1.25 6.91
C GLU A 53 7.62 1.51 8.27
N GLY A 54 8.62 0.69 8.62
CA GLY A 54 9.38 0.80 9.84
C GLY A 54 9.48 -0.52 10.59
N PHE A 55 9.93 -0.46 11.84
CA PHE A 55 10.03 -1.64 12.71
C PHE A 55 9.56 -1.38 14.14
N ASP A 56 9.07 -2.43 14.80
CA ASP A 56 8.80 -2.46 16.24
C ASP A 56 9.50 -3.65 16.91
N LEU A 57 9.54 -3.61 18.24
CA LEU A 57 10.28 -4.55 19.08
C LEU A 57 9.34 -5.61 19.67
N ASN A 58 9.75 -6.86 19.61
CA ASN A 58 9.09 -7.97 20.28
C ASN A 58 9.62 -8.14 21.71
N PRO A 59 8.82 -8.72 22.64
CA PRO A 59 9.25 -8.97 24.02
C PRO A 59 10.49 -9.87 24.15
N ASP A 60 10.75 -10.74 23.17
CA ASP A 60 11.92 -11.63 23.13
C ASP A 60 13.19 -10.95 22.58
N GLY A 61 13.10 -9.64 22.25
CA GLY A 61 14.19 -8.84 21.69
C GLY A 61 14.37 -8.96 20.18
N THR A 62 13.55 -9.76 19.47
CA THR A 62 13.50 -9.73 18.01
C THR A 62 12.77 -8.47 17.51
N TYR A 63 12.83 -8.22 16.20
CA TYR A 63 12.19 -7.07 15.59
C TYR A 63 11.18 -7.49 14.52
N ASN A 64 10.04 -6.82 14.47
CA ASN A 64 9.10 -6.90 13.36
C ASN A 64 9.45 -5.80 12.35
N MET A 65 9.85 -6.14 11.13
CA MET A 65 9.99 -5.18 10.03
C MET A 65 8.71 -5.18 9.19
N TRP A 66 8.04 -4.03 9.10
CA TRP A 66 6.77 -3.88 8.38
C TRP A 66 6.97 -3.38 6.96
N PHE A 67 6.20 -3.98 6.06
CA PHE A 67 6.22 -3.66 4.65
C PHE A 67 4.80 -3.43 4.15
N GLY A 68 4.67 -2.41 3.29
CA GLY A 68 3.47 -2.09 2.54
C GLY A 68 3.81 -1.91 1.07
N TYR A 69 2.86 -1.42 0.29
CA TYR A 69 3.10 -1.11 -1.11
C TYR A 69 2.19 0.00 -1.63
N MET A 70 2.57 0.60 -2.74
CA MET A 70 1.71 1.43 -3.57
C MET A 70 1.58 0.78 -4.94
N ASN A 71 0.39 0.23 -5.24
CA ASN A 71 0.03 -0.10 -6.60
C ASN A 71 -0.35 1.21 -7.31
N LEU A 72 0.43 1.57 -8.33
CA LEU A 72 0.31 2.85 -9.01
C LEU A 72 -0.91 2.92 -9.94
N ASN A 73 -1.61 1.80 -10.13
CA ASN A 73 -2.84 1.69 -10.89
C ASN A 73 -4.07 2.06 -10.04
N TRP A 74 -5.14 2.45 -10.71
CA TRP A 74 -6.43 2.79 -10.09
C TRP A 74 -7.49 1.71 -10.27
N GLU A 75 -7.37 0.86 -11.29
CA GLU A 75 -8.30 -0.24 -11.57
C GLU A 75 -7.59 -1.59 -11.68
N GLU A 76 -6.33 -1.61 -12.13
CA GLU A 76 -5.57 -2.85 -12.27
C GLU A 76 -4.95 -3.32 -10.96
N GLU A 77 -5.43 -4.45 -10.46
CA GLU A 77 -4.75 -5.25 -9.45
C GLU A 77 -3.66 -6.10 -10.11
N LEU A 78 -2.58 -6.38 -9.37
CA LEU A 78 -1.44 -7.14 -9.89
C LEU A 78 -1.33 -8.49 -9.17
N GLU A 79 -1.01 -9.54 -9.92
CA GLU A 79 -0.66 -10.86 -9.39
C GLU A 79 0.83 -11.09 -9.67
N ILE A 80 1.64 -11.17 -8.62
CA ILE A 80 3.09 -11.37 -8.70
C ILE A 80 3.46 -12.51 -7.75
N PRO A 81 3.53 -13.76 -8.24
CA PRO A 81 3.90 -14.92 -7.44
C PRO A 81 5.27 -14.75 -6.79
N VAL A 82 5.47 -15.35 -5.62
CA VAL A 82 6.79 -15.37 -4.98
C VAL A 82 7.81 -16.01 -5.92
N GLY A 83 8.94 -15.36 -6.11
CA GLY A 83 9.97 -15.80 -7.05
C GLY A 83 10.93 -14.68 -7.42
N THR A 84 11.47 -14.73 -8.64
CA THR A 84 12.41 -13.73 -9.15
C THR A 84 11.84 -12.33 -9.21
N ASP A 85 10.53 -12.21 -9.44
CA ASP A 85 9.82 -10.94 -9.59
C ASP A 85 9.14 -10.46 -8.31
N ASN A 86 9.09 -11.29 -7.25
CA ASN A 86 8.58 -10.92 -5.94
C ASN A 86 9.31 -11.72 -4.86
N GLY A 87 10.37 -11.14 -4.30
CA GLY A 87 11.23 -11.88 -3.39
C GLY A 87 12.15 -11.01 -2.57
N PHE A 88 12.58 -11.58 -1.44
CA PHE A 88 13.66 -11.03 -0.63
C PHE A 88 15.02 -11.60 -1.04
N GLU A 89 16.08 -10.86 -0.74
CA GLU A 89 17.44 -11.40 -0.82
C GLU A 89 17.64 -12.55 0.19
N GLY A 90 18.33 -13.60 -0.24
CA GLY A 90 18.47 -14.85 0.52
C GLY A 90 17.24 -15.74 0.37
N VAL A 91 16.47 -15.88 1.45
CA VAL A 91 15.18 -16.63 1.40
C VAL A 91 14.14 -15.75 0.72
N ALA A 92 13.72 -16.16 -0.48
CA ALA A 92 12.81 -15.38 -1.32
C ALA A 92 11.41 -15.22 -0.70
N ASP A 93 10.84 -16.29 -0.13
CA ASP A 93 9.55 -16.24 0.57
C ASP A 93 9.75 -15.90 2.05
N ARG A 94 9.24 -14.74 2.46
CA ARG A 94 9.17 -14.32 3.87
C ARG A 94 7.77 -13.92 4.28
N GLY A 95 6.77 -14.42 3.55
CA GLY A 95 5.36 -14.15 3.83
C GLY A 95 4.74 -13.00 3.05
N GLN A 96 5.46 -12.30 2.15
CA GLN A 96 4.94 -11.17 1.35
C GLN A 96 3.68 -11.48 0.51
N PRO A 97 2.80 -10.53 0.19
CA PRO A 97 1.61 -10.81 -0.63
C PRO A 97 2.00 -11.26 -2.05
N THR A 98 1.11 -12.00 -2.71
CA THR A 98 1.21 -12.26 -4.16
C THR A 98 0.13 -11.55 -4.95
N HIS A 99 -0.93 -11.08 -4.28
CA HIS A 99 -1.95 -10.24 -4.85
C HIS A 99 -1.77 -8.80 -4.34
N PHE A 100 -1.77 -7.84 -5.26
CA PHE A 100 -1.57 -6.44 -4.96
C PHE A 100 -2.76 -5.63 -5.46
N ALA A 101 -3.70 -5.42 -4.54
CA ALA A 101 -4.85 -4.54 -4.76
C ALA A 101 -4.40 -3.12 -5.13
N THR A 102 -5.29 -2.33 -5.73
CA THR A 102 -4.93 -0.98 -6.19
C THR A 102 -4.57 -0.05 -5.02
N ARG A 103 -3.85 1.04 -5.34
CA ARG A 103 -3.52 2.12 -4.40
C ARG A 103 -2.56 1.73 -3.27
N ARG A 104 -2.56 2.52 -2.19
CA ARG A 104 -1.69 2.35 -1.02
C ARG A 104 -2.28 1.27 -0.14
N HIS A 105 -1.40 0.39 0.33
CA HIS A 105 -1.67 -0.55 1.40
C HIS A 105 -0.52 -0.47 2.40
N LYS A 106 -0.79 0.00 3.61
CA LYS A 106 0.22 0.23 4.65
C LYS A 106 0.29 -0.97 5.61
N ASP A 107 1.48 -1.27 6.13
CA ASP A 107 1.73 -2.31 7.15
C ASP A 107 1.08 -3.67 6.82
N VAL A 108 1.12 -4.04 5.54
CA VAL A 108 0.45 -5.22 4.97
C VAL A 108 0.96 -6.51 5.59
N PHE A 109 2.27 -6.62 5.81
CA PHE A 109 2.89 -7.77 6.43
C PHE A 109 4.16 -7.41 7.17
N ARG A 110 4.61 -8.34 8.03
CA ARG A 110 5.88 -8.21 8.74
C ARG A 110 6.82 -9.36 8.43
N VAL A 111 8.11 -9.05 8.49
CA VAL A 111 9.17 -10.05 8.58
C VAL A 111 9.84 -9.93 9.94
N ILE A 112 9.93 -11.04 10.67
CA ILE A 112 10.67 -11.09 11.92
C ILE A 112 12.16 -11.23 11.62
N VAL A 113 12.97 -10.35 12.19
CA VAL A 113 14.44 -10.42 12.12
C VAL A 113 15.04 -10.59 13.53
N PRO A 114 16.20 -11.27 13.65
CA PRO A 114 16.74 -11.60 14.96
C PRO A 114 17.29 -10.37 15.69
N LYS A 115 17.48 -10.50 17.00
CA LYS A 115 17.98 -9.41 17.88
C LYS A 115 19.37 -8.88 17.49
N ASP A 116 20.17 -9.69 16.81
CA ASP A 116 21.53 -9.38 16.34
C ASP A 116 21.58 -8.94 14.87
N PHE A 117 20.44 -8.58 14.26
CA PHE A 117 20.36 -8.12 12.87
C PHE A 117 21.26 -6.89 12.60
N GLY A 118 21.44 -6.02 13.60
CA GLY A 118 22.42 -4.93 13.55
C GLY A 118 22.13 -3.92 12.43
N THR A 119 23.14 -3.62 11.62
CA THR A 119 23.08 -2.62 10.52
C THR A 119 22.75 -3.23 9.15
N GLN A 120 22.39 -4.51 9.12
CA GLN A 120 21.99 -5.19 7.89
C GLN A 120 20.75 -4.55 7.26
N LYS A 121 20.51 -4.87 5.99
CA LYS A 121 19.29 -4.50 5.28
C LYS A 121 18.56 -5.75 4.81
N LEU A 122 17.24 -5.75 4.98
CA LEU A 122 16.38 -6.76 4.39
C LEU A 122 15.73 -6.17 3.15
N VAL A 123 16.20 -6.58 1.97
CA VAL A 123 15.76 -5.99 0.69
C VAL A 123 14.63 -6.81 0.08
N TRP A 124 13.47 -6.18 -0.13
CA TRP A 124 12.35 -6.73 -0.90
C TRP A 124 12.35 -6.15 -2.30
N LYS A 125 12.15 -6.99 -3.32
CA LYS A 125 12.13 -6.62 -4.73
C LYS A 125 10.81 -7.02 -5.37
N LEU A 126 10.28 -6.11 -6.19
CA LEU A 126 9.12 -6.32 -7.03
C LEU A 126 9.45 -5.94 -8.47
N THR A 127 9.26 -6.87 -9.40
CA THR A 127 9.43 -6.62 -10.84
C THR A 127 8.10 -6.74 -11.55
N VAL A 128 7.72 -5.68 -12.26
CA VAL A 128 6.49 -5.65 -13.05
C VAL A 128 6.84 -5.10 -14.43
N ARG A 129 6.52 -5.88 -15.48
CA ARG A 129 6.74 -5.49 -16.89
C ARG A 129 8.19 -5.08 -17.17
N GLY A 130 9.14 -5.85 -16.64
CA GLY A 130 10.57 -5.63 -16.81
C GLY A 130 11.16 -4.47 -16.00
N LYS A 131 10.36 -3.76 -15.18
CA LYS A 131 10.85 -2.74 -14.25
C LYS A 131 10.88 -3.29 -12.84
N THR A 132 12.05 -3.25 -12.21
CA THR A 132 12.24 -3.64 -10.81
C THR A 132 12.24 -2.42 -9.91
N GLU A 133 11.45 -2.47 -8.85
CA GLU A 133 11.51 -1.57 -7.70
C GLU A 133 11.98 -2.38 -6.48
N SER A 134 12.68 -1.74 -5.56
CA SER A 134 13.17 -2.41 -4.35
C SER A 134 13.20 -1.47 -3.15
N ILE A 135 13.01 -2.04 -1.96
CA ILE A 135 13.12 -1.30 -0.71
C ILE A 135 13.88 -2.13 0.33
N GLY A 136 14.75 -1.47 1.10
CA GLY A 136 15.52 -2.10 2.18
C GLY A 136 14.96 -1.75 3.55
N GLY A 137 14.51 -2.75 4.30
CA GLY A 137 14.20 -2.61 5.72
C GLY A 137 15.47 -2.49 6.57
N THR A 138 15.43 -1.68 7.62
CA THR A 138 16.59 -1.38 8.49
C THR A 138 16.16 -1.09 9.92
N LEU A 139 17.02 -1.41 10.90
CA LEU A 139 16.81 -1.11 12.32
C LEU A 139 17.35 0.27 12.74
N ASN A 140 17.61 1.18 11.80
CA ASN A 140 18.00 2.55 12.15
C ASN A 140 16.86 3.20 12.97
N PRO A 141 17.13 3.72 14.19
CA PRO A 141 16.11 4.22 15.12
C PRO A 141 15.12 5.24 14.54
N VAL A 142 15.49 5.98 13.48
CA VAL A 142 14.56 6.91 12.79
C VAL A 142 13.38 6.21 12.12
N TRP A 143 13.47 4.90 11.90
CA TRP A 143 12.43 4.04 11.33
C TRP A 143 11.68 3.21 12.38
N GLN A 144 11.95 3.43 13.67
CA GLN A 144 11.22 2.74 14.73
C GLN A 144 9.79 3.31 14.81
N ILE A 145 8.81 2.42 14.82
CA ILE A 145 7.39 2.76 14.89
C ILE A 145 6.78 2.23 16.18
N ASP A 146 5.69 2.86 16.63
CA ASP A 146 4.82 2.33 17.68
C ASP A 146 3.51 1.90 17.03
N ARG A 147 3.25 0.59 17.01
CA ARG A 147 2.01 0.00 16.48
C ARG A 147 0.92 -0.14 17.54
N ARG A 148 1.26 0.06 18.81
CA ARG A 148 0.31 -0.05 19.92
C ARG A 148 -0.33 1.28 20.26
N ARG A 149 0.25 2.39 19.80
CA ARG A 149 -0.18 3.74 20.14
C ARG A 149 -0.31 4.58 18.89
N THR A 150 -1.36 5.39 18.83
CA THR A 150 -1.42 6.45 17.83
C THR A 150 -0.32 7.48 18.14
N THR A 151 0.62 7.66 17.21
CA THR A 151 1.56 8.77 17.28
C THR A 151 0.84 10.07 16.90
N ARG A 152 -0.17 10.49 17.65
CA ARG A 152 -0.83 11.79 17.43
C ARG A 152 0.23 12.88 17.57
N GLY A 153 0.65 13.42 16.44
CA GLY A 153 1.73 14.39 16.36
C GLY A 153 1.34 15.69 17.07
N GLY A 154 2.15 16.08 18.06
CA GLY A 154 2.27 17.43 18.59
C GLY A 154 1.02 18.02 19.26
N ASN A 155 1.04 18.06 20.59
CA ASN A 155 0.14 18.81 21.49
C ASN A 155 -1.12 18.07 21.99
N ASP A 156 -1.11 16.73 22.02
CA ASP A 156 -2.13 15.98 22.74
C ASP A 156 -1.56 15.41 24.05
N ASP A 157 -2.14 15.79 25.18
CA ASP A 157 -1.68 15.37 26.52
C ASP A 157 -1.90 13.87 26.80
N ALA A 158 -2.48 13.11 25.86
CA ALA A 158 -2.81 11.69 25.99
C ALA A 158 -2.47 10.87 24.72
N ILE A 159 -1.23 11.02 24.22
CA ILE A 159 -0.65 10.26 23.10
C ILE A 159 -0.78 8.73 23.28
N ASP A 160 -0.85 8.25 24.52
CA ASP A 160 -0.85 6.82 24.84
C ASP A 160 -2.25 6.19 25.06
N SER A 161 -3.32 6.85 24.60
CA SER A 161 -4.67 6.43 25.00
C SER A 161 -5.31 5.35 24.11
N ASN A 162 -5.04 5.33 22.79
CA ASN A 162 -5.72 4.44 21.84
C ASN A 162 -4.84 3.25 21.41
N THR A 163 -5.39 2.04 21.49
CA THR A 163 -4.77 0.77 21.13
C THR A 163 -5.48 0.11 19.96
N PRO A 164 -4.80 -0.68 19.11
CA PRO A 164 -5.44 -1.30 17.96
C PRO A 164 -6.44 -2.39 18.37
N PRO A 165 -7.51 -2.62 17.57
CA PRO A 165 -8.48 -3.66 17.84
C PRO A 165 -7.85 -5.04 17.97
N VAL A 166 -8.29 -5.84 18.93
CA VAL A 166 -7.94 -7.27 19.00
C VAL A 166 -8.96 -8.05 18.19
N ALA A 167 -8.53 -8.60 17.05
CA ALA A 167 -9.41 -9.28 16.09
C ALA A 167 -9.03 -10.75 15.87
N SER A 168 -10.01 -11.56 15.50
CA SER A 168 -9.86 -12.98 15.20
C SER A 168 -10.85 -13.43 14.13
N ILE A 169 -10.49 -14.50 13.41
CA ILE A 169 -11.32 -15.18 12.42
C ILE A 169 -11.49 -16.64 12.85
N GLN A 170 -12.71 -17.16 12.74
CA GLN A 170 -13.01 -18.56 13.03
C GLN A 170 -13.64 -19.26 11.81
N PRO A 171 -13.13 -20.44 11.42
CA PRO A 171 -11.84 -21.01 11.85
C PRO A 171 -10.64 -20.23 11.26
N PRO A 172 -9.45 -20.27 11.88
CA PRO A 172 -8.23 -19.62 11.35
C PRO A 172 -7.66 -20.35 10.13
N GLU A 173 -8.06 -21.61 9.94
CA GLU A 173 -7.75 -22.41 8.75
C GLU A 173 -8.96 -23.29 8.42
N GLN A 174 -9.27 -23.43 7.13
CA GLN A 174 -10.36 -24.30 6.68
C GLN A 174 -10.03 -24.96 5.35
N SER A 175 -10.54 -26.18 5.17
CA SER A 175 -10.53 -26.90 3.91
C SER A 175 -11.95 -27.00 3.37
N ILE A 176 -12.15 -26.63 2.09
CA ILE A 176 -13.44 -26.71 1.41
C ILE A 176 -13.27 -27.41 0.05
N ALA A 177 -14.35 -27.95 -0.49
CA ALA A 177 -14.36 -28.44 -1.87
C ALA A 177 -14.44 -27.27 -2.87
N PHE A 178 -13.84 -27.41 -4.05
CA PHE A 178 -14.03 -26.45 -5.13
C PHE A 178 -15.51 -26.29 -5.48
N GLY A 179 -15.96 -25.04 -5.63
CA GLY A 179 -17.37 -24.68 -5.79
C GLY A 179 -18.15 -24.52 -4.48
N ALA A 180 -17.63 -25.02 -3.36
CA ALA A 180 -18.14 -24.64 -2.03
C ALA A 180 -17.66 -23.22 -1.66
N LYS A 181 -18.32 -22.62 -0.67
CA LYS A 181 -17.97 -21.30 -0.15
C LYS A 181 -17.38 -21.42 1.25
N ALA A 182 -16.38 -20.60 1.55
CA ALA A 182 -15.82 -20.46 2.89
C ALA A 182 -16.66 -19.47 3.69
N THR A 183 -17.09 -19.86 4.88
CA THR A 183 -17.70 -18.94 5.86
C THR A 183 -16.60 -18.38 6.75
N LEU A 184 -16.58 -17.05 6.90
CA LEU A 184 -15.56 -16.31 7.65
C LEU A 184 -16.26 -15.60 8.82
N ALA A 185 -16.22 -16.21 10.01
CA ALA A 185 -16.79 -15.61 11.22
C ALA A 185 -15.76 -14.68 11.86
N ILE A 186 -16.13 -13.41 12.00
CA ILE A 186 -15.25 -12.34 12.50
C ILE A 186 -15.64 -12.02 13.94
N ALA A 187 -14.65 -11.88 14.80
CA ALA A 187 -14.82 -11.34 16.15
C ALA A 187 -13.71 -10.37 16.48
N ALA A 188 -14.05 -9.19 16.99
CA ALA A 188 -13.07 -8.23 17.48
C ALA A 188 -13.57 -7.45 18.71
N THR A 189 -12.61 -7.02 19.52
CA THR A 189 -12.80 -6.13 20.67
C THR A 189 -11.79 -5.01 20.59
N ASP A 190 -12.11 -3.88 21.21
CA ASP A 190 -11.29 -2.68 21.19
C ASP A 190 -11.43 -1.93 22.52
N ASP A 191 -10.53 -0.98 22.79
CA ASP A 191 -10.60 -0.17 24.01
C ASP A 191 -11.71 0.91 23.97
N GLY A 192 -12.40 1.03 22.83
CA GLY A 192 -13.52 1.94 22.62
C GLY A 192 -13.06 3.35 22.23
N LEU A 193 -11.80 3.51 21.85
CA LEU A 193 -11.25 4.72 21.26
C LEU A 193 -11.09 4.56 19.73
N PRO A 194 -11.02 5.68 18.99
CA PRO A 194 -11.35 7.03 19.43
C PRO A 194 -12.84 7.13 19.80
N LYS A 195 -13.15 7.79 20.93
CA LYS A 195 -14.54 8.17 21.22
C LYS A 195 -15.00 9.14 20.16
N ARG A 196 -15.82 8.70 19.21
CA ARG A 196 -16.45 9.60 18.25
C ARG A 196 -17.49 10.43 18.99
N THR A 197 -17.12 11.63 19.42
CA THR A 197 -18.09 12.66 19.80
C THR A 197 -18.96 12.90 18.57
N ARG A 198 -20.29 12.92 18.71
CA ARG A 198 -21.18 13.43 17.66
C ARG A 198 -20.88 14.93 17.47
N THR A 199 -19.80 15.26 16.78
CA THR A 199 -19.57 16.62 16.31
C THR A 199 -20.53 16.83 15.16
N SER A 200 -21.69 17.43 15.46
CA SER A 200 -22.49 18.14 14.50
C SER A 200 -21.59 19.24 13.92
N PHE A 201 -20.85 18.96 12.85
CA PHE A 201 -20.24 20.03 12.08
C PHE A 201 -21.41 20.80 11.45
N PRO A 202 -21.59 22.11 11.73
CA PRO A 202 -22.45 22.93 10.91
C PRO A 202 -21.89 22.85 9.50
N ALA A 203 -22.70 22.40 8.53
CA ALA A 203 -22.28 22.32 7.14
C ALA A 203 -21.70 23.69 6.72
N PRO A 204 -20.44 23.77 6.27
CA PRO A 204 -19.95 24.97 5.64
C PRO A 204 -20.77 25.17 4.37
N ASN A 205 -21.55 26.26 4.37
CA ASN A 205 -22.33 26.81 3.26
C ASN A 205 -22.01 26.21 1.89
N GLY A 206 -22.88 25.31 1.41
CA GLY A 206 -23.15 25.12 -0.02
C GLY A 206 -22.05 24.58 -0.94
N ALA A 207 -20.88 24.19 -0.45
CA ALA A 207 -19.86 23.51 -1.25
C ALA A 207 -19.57 22.13 -0.66
N GLY A 208 -20.38 21.14 -1.07
CA GLY A 208 -20.12 19.74 -0.76
C GLY A 208 -18.85 19.28 -1.47
N ILE A 209 -17.69 19.46 -0.82
CA ILE A 209 -16.51 18.66 -1.13
C ILE A 209 -16.66 17.39 -0.28
N PRO A 210 -17.07 16.24 -0.87
CA PRO A 210 -16.98 15.00 -0.13
C PRO A 210 -15.50 14.77 0.24
N PRO A 211 -15.19 14.27 1.46
CA PRO A 211 -13.87 13.73 1.72
C PRO A 211 -13.59 12.74 0.60
N GLN A 212 -12.46 12.92 -0.10
CA GLN A 212 -12.04 12.07 -1.20
C GLN A 212 -11.70 10.69 -0.62
N LEU A 213 -12.75 9.90 -0.39
CA LEU A 213 -12.72 8.46 -0.38
C LEU A 213 -12.04 8.09 -1.70
N TYR A 214 -10.86 7.48 -1.66
CA TYR A 214 -10.37 6.78 -2.84
C TYR A 214 -11.36 5.65 -3.08
N ALA A 215 -12.36 5.96 -3.91
CA ALA A 215 -13.27 4.97 -4.45
C ALA A 215 -12.40 3.98 -5.21
N VAL A 216 -12.31 2.75 -4.71
CA VAL A 216 -12.27 1.58 -5.57
C VAL A 216 -13.59 1.64 -6.35
N PRO A 217 -13.59 1.91 -7.67
CA PRO A 217 -14.83 1.80 -8.42
C PRO A 217 -15.29 0.33 -8.36
N PRO A 218 -16.58 0.05 -8.16
CA PRO A 218 -17.09 -1.29 -8.41
C PRO A 218 -16.82 -1.62 -9.87
N SER A 219 -16.18 -2.77 -10.11
CA SER A 219 -15.96 -3.33 -11.43
C SER A 219 -17.31 -3.56 -12.11
N THR A 220 -17.69 -2.68 -13.04
CA THR A 220 -18.66 -2.99 -14.09
C THR A 220 -18.19 -2.37 -15.41
N ALA A 221 -18.02 -3.22 -16.42
CA ALA A 221 -17.61 -2.92 -17.78
C ALA A 221 -18.45 -1.80 -18.46
N PRO A 222 -17.91 -1.09 -19.47
CA PRO A 222 -18.59 0.05 -20.07
C PRO A 222 -19.71 -0.37 -21.02
N GLN A 223 -20.94 0.08 -20.77
CA GLN A 223 -21.97 0.15 -21.80
C GLN A 223 -21.90 1.47 -22.56
N ARG A 224 -22.05 1.33 -23.88
CA ARG A 224 -21.83 2.32 -24.93
C ARG A 224 -23.11 3.12 -25.21
N GLY A 225 -23.04 4.45 -25.09
CA GLY A 225 -23.79 5.43 -25.89
C GLY A 225 -25.26 5.72 -25.56
N GLY A 226 -25.59 7.01 -25.45
CA GLY A 226 -26.97 7.51 -25.57
C GLY A 226 -27.20 8.85 -24.86
N ALA A 227 -27.34 9.93 -25.64
CA ALA A 227 -27.67 11.27 -25.15
C ALA A 227 -29.19 11.44 -24.91
N GLY A 228 -29.57 12.24 -23.91
CA GLY A 228 -30.86 12.94 -23.88
C GLY A 228 -31.57 13.02 -22.52
N GLY A 229 -31.94 14.25 -22.12
CA GLY A 229 -33.22 14.51 -21.43
C GLY A 229 -33.20 14.72 -19.90
N ARG A 230 -33.44 15.97 -19.48
CA ARG A 230 -33.88 16.33 -18.12
C ARG A 230 -35.29 15.80 -17.83
N ALA A 231 -35.52 15.26 -16.63
CA ALA A 231 -36.78 15.39 -15.89
C ALA A 231 -36.57 15.00 -14.42
N GLY A 232 -37.07 15.82 -13.51
CA GLY A 232 -37.05 15.57 -12.07
C GLY A 232 -38.10 14.54 -11.65
N GLY A 233 -37.77 13.77 -10.62
CA GLY A 233 -38.69 12.87 -9.92
C GLY A 233 -38.15 12.61 -8.53
N ALA A 234 -38.80 13.19 -7.53
CA ALA A 234 -38.56 12.92 -6.13
C ALA A 234 -38.94 11.46 -5.81
N GLY A 235 -38.02 10.70 -5.21
CA GLY A 235 -38.26 9.33 -4.79
C GLY A 235 -37.21 8.86 -3.79
N GLY A 236 -37.63 8.74 -2.53
CA GLY A 236 -37.05 7.91 -1.46
C GLY A 236 -35.53 7.85 -1.32
N ARG A 237 -34.94 8.74 -0.51
CA ARG A 237 -33.68 8.43 0.17
C ARG A 237 -33.95 7.32 1.19
N GLY A 238 -33.63 6.08 0.83
CA GLY A 238 -33.38 5.05 1.83
C GLY A 238 -32.21 5.51 2.70
N GLU A 239 -32.45 5.64 3.99
CA GLU A 239 -31.42 5.88 5.00
C GLU A 239 -30.32 4.82 4.84
N ALA A 240 -29.16 5.24 4.33
CA ALA A 240 -27.93 4.56 4.66
C ALA A 240 -27.75 4.74 6.18
N GLY A 241 -27.99 3.66 6.93
CA GLY A 241 -27.90 3.63 8.37
C GLY A 241 -26.62 4.32 8.83
N GLY A 242 -26.78 5.36 9.64
CA GLY A 242 -25.65 6.04 10.25
C GLY A 242 -24.83 5.02 11.03
N ALA A 243 -23.56 4.87 10.68
CA ALA A 243 -22.63 4.08 11.47
C ALA A 243 -22.68 4.62 12.92
N GLU A 244 -23.09 3.76 13.86
CA GLU A 244 -23.05 4.12 15.28
C GLU A 244 -21.61 4.45 15.70
N ALA A 245 -21.48 5.47 16.54
CA ALA A 245 -20.21 5.96 17.06
C ALA A 245 -19.49 4.86 17.88
N GLY A 246 -18.20 4.65 17.62
CA GLY A 246 -17.38 3.60 18.29
C GLY A 246 -17.48 2.21 17.65
N SER A 247 -17.94 2.13 16.41
CA SER A 247 -18.14 0.85 15.73
C SER A 247 -16.92 0.43 14.91
N LEU A 248 -16.35 -0.73 15.24
CA LEU A 248 -15.24 -1.32 14.50
C LEU A 248 -15.71 -1.69 13.09
N SER A 249 -14.88 -1.35 12.10
CA SER A 249 -15.10 -1.74 10.72
C SER A 249 -14.18 -2.88 10.32
N TYR A 250 -14.58 -3.66 9.31
CA TYR A 250 -13.74 -4.69 8.72
C TYR A 250 -13.72 -4.57 7.20
N GLU A 251 -12.64 -5.04 6.57
CA GLU A 251 -12.51 -5.17 5.12
C GLU A 251 -11.62 -6.37 4.75
N TRP A 252 -12.00 -7.08 3.68
CA TRP A 252 -11.34 -8.29 3.20
C TRP A 252 -10.54 -8.08 1.92
N PHE A 253 -9.39 -8.73 1.86
CA PHE A 253 -8.51 -8.76 0.71
C PHE A 253 -8.02 -10.18 0.43
N LYS A 254 -7.84 -10.51 -0.85
CA LYS A 254 -7.00 -11.64 -1.24
C LYS A 254 -5.55 -11.26 -0.94
N TYR A 255 -4.85 -12.08 -0.17
CA TYR A 255 -3.44 -11.87 0.15
C TYR A 255 -2.52 -12.74 -0.72
N ARG A 256 -2.84 -14.04 -0.81
CA ARG A 256 -2.20 -15.03 -1.68
C ARG A 256 -3.22 -16.01 -2.24
N GLY A 257 -2.91 -16.58 -3.41
CA GLY A 257 -3.61 -17.75 -3.95
C GLY A 257 -3.69 -17.76 -5.48
N PRO A 258 -4.02 -18.91 -6.09
CA PRO A 258 -3.93 -19.12 -7.54
C PRO A 258 -5.02 -18.39 -8.33
N GLY A 259 -6.26 -18.37 -7.82
CA GLY A 259 -7.41 -17.79 -8.52
C GLY A 259 -7.93 -16.47 -7.93
N LYS A 260 -9.00 -15.95 -8.52
CA LYS A 260 -9.79 -14.84 -7.99
C LYS A 260 -10.58 -15.28 -6.75
N VAL A 261 -10.68 -14.38 -5.77
CA VAL A 261 -11.56 -14.52 -4.60
C VAL A 261 -12.69 -13.51 -4.72
N THR A 262 -13.93 -13.94 -4.55
CA THR A 262 -15.10 -13.07 -4.47
C THR A 262 -15.72 -13.17 -3.09
N PHE A 263 -16.03 -12.03 -2.48
CA PHE A 263 -16.61 -11.95 -1.14
C PHE A 263 -18.06 -11.47 -1.20
N ILE A 264 -18.90 -12.04 -0.33
CA ILE A 264 -20.19 -11.47 0.07
C ILE A 264 -19.97 -10.80 1.43
N GLU A 265 -20.44 -9.56 1.57
CA GLU A 265 -20.09 -8.66 2.66
C GLU A 265 -18.56 -8.53 2.84
N PRO A 266 -17.83 -8.03 1.82
CA PRO A 266 -16.38 -7.86 1.89
C PRO A 266 -15.94 -6.86 2.94
N ARG A 267 -16.84 -5.95 3.34
CA ARG A 267 -16.58 -4.91 4.31
C ARG A 267 -17.86 -4.53 5.03
N GLY A 268 -17.73 -4.03 6.25
CA GLY A 268 -18.89 -3.57 7.00
C GLY A 268 -18.52 -3.14 8.42
N ILE A 269 -19.55 -2.96 9.22
CA ILE A 269 -19.43 -2.64 10.65
C ILE A 269 -19.66 -3.93 11.45
N LEU A 270 -18.86 -4.12 12.50
CA LEU A 270 -19.00 -5.21 13.45
C LEU A 270 -20.14 -4.92 14.43
N ALA A 271 -21.24 -5.66 14.31
CA ALA A 271 -22.35 -5.58 15.24
C ALA A 271 -22.01 -6.34 16.52
N ASN A 272 -21.94 -5.65 17.66
CA ASN A 272 -21.48 -6.22 18.94
C ASN A 272 -20.14 -6.95 18.82
N GLY A 273 -19.20 -6.37 18.05
CA GLY A 273 -17.87 -6.94 17.82
C GLY A 273 -17.86 -8.16 16.89
N LYS A 274 -18.95 -8.44 16.15
CA LYS A 274 -19.05 -9.62 15.28
C LYS A 274 -19.60 -9.30 13.90
N ALA A 275 -19.16 -10.08 12.90
CA ALA A 275 -19.72 -10.09 11.56
C ALA A 275 -19.48 -11.47 10.90
N THR A 276 -20.05 -11.66 9.72
CA THR A 276 -19.79 -12.86 8.92
C THR A 276 -19.71 -12.47 7.45
N SER A 277 -18.66 -12.95 6.79
CA SER A 277 -18.46 -12.82 5.34
C SER A 277 -18.43 -14.20 4.70
N ILE A 278 -18.66 -14.26 3.39
CA ILE A 278 -18.57 -15.51 2.63
C ILE A 278 -17.59 -15.31 1.47
N ALA A 279 -16.59 -16.19 1.35
CA ALA A 279 -15.62 -16.17 0.25
C ALA A 279 -15.89 -17.31 -0.75
N SER A 280 -15.73 -17.02 -2.04
CA SER A 280 -15.81 -17.98 -3.16
C SER A 280 -14.54 -17.88 -4.01
N PHE A 281 -14.11 -19.00 -4.58
CA PHE A 281 -12.80 -19.15 -5.22
C PHE A 281 -12.94 -19.63 -6.65
N SER A 282 -12.18 -19.04 -7.58
CA SER A 282 -12.24 -19.42 -9.00
C SER A 282 -11.39 -20.63 -9.36
N GLU A 283 -10.44 -21.02 -8.51
CA GLU A 283 -9.51 -22.12 -8.75
C GLU A 283 -9.28 -22.92 -7.46
N PRO A 284 -8.94 -24.23 -7.55
CA PRO A 284 -8.44 -24.99 -6.42
C PRO A 284 -7.03 -24.55 -6.01
N GLY A 285 -6.67 -24.77 -4.75
CA GLY A 285 -5.34 -24.50 -4.21
C GLY A 285 -5.37 -23.79 -2.86
N ASP A 286 -4.19 -23.35 -2.42
CA ASP A 286 -4.01 -22.68 -1.14
C ASP A 286 -4.21 -21.16 -1.27
N TYR A 287 -5.05 -20.61 -0.42
CA TYR A 287 -5.31 -19.19 -0.31
C TYR A 287 -4.95 -18.68 1.07
N VAL A 288 -4.39 -17.47 1.10
CA VAL A 288 -4.35 -16.63 2.30
C VAL A 288 -5.25 -15.45 2.03
N LEU A 289 -6.22 -15.23 2.90
CA LEU A 289 -7.07 -14.06 2.89
C LEU A 289 -6.68 -13.19 4.09
N GLN A 290 -6.65 -11.89 3.90
CA GLN A 290 -6.34 -10.94 4.96
C GLN A 290 -7.55 -10.06 5.23
N MET A 291 -7.91 -9.94 6.49
CA MET A 291 -8.91 -9.00 6.98
C MET A 291 -8.20 -7.87 7.71
N ILE A 292 -8.65 -6.65 7.49
CA ILE A 292 -8.29 -5.48 8.29
C ILE A 292 -9.48 -5.15 9.18
N VAL A 293 -9.24 -4.97 10.49
CA VAL A 293 -10.22 -4.39 11.42
C VAL A 293 -9.71 -3.04 11.90
N ASP A 294 -10.49 -1.99 11.69
CA ASP A 294 -10.12 -0.59 11.94
C ASP A 294 -11.15 0.06 12.89
N ASP A 295 -10.68 0.79 13.89
CA ASP A 295 -11.48 1.51 14.88
C ASP A 295 -12.00 2.88 14.38
N GLY A 296 -11.66 3.23 13.14
CA GLY A 296 -11.97 4.50 12.51
C GLY A 296 -10.97 5.61 12.80
N SER A 297 -9.79 5.30 13.34
CA SER A 297 -8.62 6.19 13.44
C SER A 297 -7.48 5.81 12.48
N GLY A 298 -7.53 4.63 11.87
CA GLY A 298 -6.50 4.08 10.99
C GLY A 298 -6.56 4.52 9.53
N GLU A 299 -6.02 3.68 8.64
CA GLU A 299 -5.90 3.95 7.19
C GLU A 299 -7.27 4.15 6.53
N SER A 300 -8.28 3.38 6.93
CA SER A 300 -9.64 3.48 6.37
C SER A 300 -10.32 4.81 6.71
N ALA A 301 -9.86 5.49 7.77
CA ALA A 301 -10.31 6.84 8.13
C ALA A 301 -9.60 7.95 7.34
N GLY A 302 -8.67 7.61 6.44
CA GLY A 302 -7.89 8.56 5.66
C GLY A 302 -6.72 9.18 6.42
N ASN A 303 -6.36 8.62 7.59
CA ASN A 303 -5.25 9.10 8.41
C ASN A 303 -3.92 8.49 7.92
N PHE A 304 -3.39 9.05 6.83
CA PHE A 304 -2.11 8.65 6.26
C PHE A 304 -0.94 9.31 7.03
N GLY A 305 -0.34 8.59 7.98
CA GLY A 305 0.84 9.09 8.70
C GLY A 305 1.02 8.52 10.11
N TYR A 306 0.00 7.89 10.66
CA TYR A 306 0.02 7.29 11.99
C TYR A 306 0.00 5.75 11.86
N HIS A 307 0.69 5.03 12.74
CA HIS A 307 0.87 3.56 12.67
C HIS A 307 -0.26 2.77 13.37
N CYS A 308 -1.37 3.45 13.66
CA CYS A 308 -2.53 2.95 14.40
C CYS A 308 -3.82 3.70 13.96
N CYS A 309 -5.03 3.14 14.07
CA CYS A 309 -5.32 1.87 14.77
C CYS A 309 -6.13 0.88 13.94
N TRP A 310 -5.43 -0.13 13.45
CA TRP A 310 -6.02 -1.27 12.78
C TRP A 310 -5.21 -2.54 13.07
N THR A 311 -5.88 -3.68 12.90
CA THR A 311 -5.28 -5.01 13.03
C THR A 311 -5.53 -5.84 11.78
N ASN A 312 -4.46 -6.42 11.26
CA ASN A 312 -4.52 -7.39 10.16
C ASN A 312 -4.63 -8.79 10.75
N VAL A 313 -5.58 -9.59 10.23
CA VAL A 313 -5.75 -11.00 10.59
C VAL A 313 -5.81 -11.82 9.31
N GLU A 314 -5.03 -12.89 9.27
CA GLU A 314 -5.00 -13.81 8.14
C GLU A 314 -5.80 -15.09 8.44
N VAL A 315 -6.45 -15.62 7.40
CA VAL A 315 -7.09 -16.94 7.41
C VAL A 315 -6.57 -17.74 6.22
N LYS A 316 -6.29 -19.02 6.45
CA LYS A 316 -5.88 -19.95 5.40
C LYS A 316 -7.08 -20.73 4.91
N VAL A 317 -7.24 -20.81 3.59
CA VAL A 317 -8.29 -21.61 2.96
C VAL A 317 -7.67 -22.53 1.95
N HIS A 318 -7.82 -23.84 2.18
CA HIS A 318 -7.43 -24.88 1.24
C HIS A 318 -8.64 -25.30 0.40
N VAL A 319 -8.61 -24.99 -0.90
CA VAL A 319 -9.69 -25.34 -1.83
C VAL A 319 -9.32 -26.64 -2.56
N THR A 320 -9.95 -27.73 -2.15
CA THR A 320 -9.69 -29.07 -2.67
C THR A 320 -10.40 -29.33 -4.00
N GLY A 321 -9.74 -30.05 -4.91
CA GLY A 321 -10.41 -30.70 -6.04
C GLY A 321 -10.65 -29.83 -7.27
N GLY A 322 -9.66 -29.80 -8.16
CA GLY A 322 -9.86 -29.60 -9.58
C GLY A 322 -8.79 -30.39 -10.32
N ALA A 323 -9.10 -31.61 -10.74
CA ALA A 323 -8.33 -32.23 -11.81
C ALA A 323 -8.53 -31.35 -13.06
N PRO A 324 -7.49 -31.07 -13.88
CA PRO A 324 -7.73 -30.42 -15.16
C PRO A 324 -8.70 -31.31 -15.94
N ALA A 325 -9.84 -30.75 -16.33
CA ALA A 325 -10.67 -31.38 -17.34
C ALA A 325 -9.80 -31.52 -18.59
N THR A 326 -9.25 -32.72 -18.82
CA THR A 326 -8.66 -33.09 -20.09
C THR A 326 -9.75 -32.88 -21.13
N ARG A 327 -9.65 -31.79 -21.91
CA ARG A 327 -10.40 -31.66 -23.15
C ARG A 327 -9.96 -32.82 -24.04
N ARG A 328 -10.86 -33.79 -24.22
CA ARG A 328 -10.80 -34.74 -25.33
C ARG A 328 -11.28 -34.07 -26.60
#